data_AF-A0A925DJL0-F1
#
_entry.id   AF-A0A925DJL0-F1
#
_cell.length_a   1.000
_cell.length_b   1.000
_cell.length_c   1.000
_cell.angle_alpha   90.00
_cell.angle_beta   90.00
_cell.angle_gamma   90.00
#
_symmetry.space_group_name_H-M   'P 1'
#
loop_
_entity.id
_entity.type
_entity.pdbx_description
1 polymer ?
#
loop_
_entity_poly.entity_id
_entity_poly.type
_entity_poly.pdbx_seq_one_letter_code
_entity_poly.pdbx_strand_id
1 'polypeptide(L)'
;MTTSKLTEQTQLPLLPLRDVVVFPHMVIPLFVGRPKSIKALEAAMEQGKSIMLAAQKAAAKDEPSASDIYPIGCVANILQMLKLPDGTVKVLVEGAQRARINHISDSPTHFIAELTPLESEPGDDSEAEAMRRAIVQQFDQYVKLNKKIPPEILASLAGIDDAGRLADTVAAHLPLKLEQKQVILEIFNVAKRLEHLLGQLEGELDILQVEKRIRGRVKRQMEKSQREYYLNEQVKAIQKELGEGEDGADLDELEKKVIAAKMPKEAREKAQSELKKLKLMSPMSAEATVVRNYIDTLLSL
;
A
#
# COMPACT_ATOMS: atom_id res chain seq x y z
N MET A 1 8.25 22.52 -27.72
CA MET A 1 6.98 23.14 -28.15
C MET A 1 6.56 24.09 -27.06
N THR A 2 6.52 25.38 -27.35
CA THR A 2 6.26 26.45 -26.38
C THR A 2 4.81 26.36 -25.94
N THR A 3 4.58 25.88 -24.71
CA THR A 3 3.28 25.93 -24.06
C THR A 3 2.86 27.38 -23.94
N SER A 4 1.79 27.79 -24.61
CA SER A 4 1.24 29.14 -24.45
C SER A 4 0.70 29.27 -23.03
N LYS A 5 1.50 29.85 -22.14
CA LYS A 5 1.10 30.16 -20.76
C LYS A 5 -0.12 31.08 -20.84
N LEU A 6 -1.27 30.64 -20.33
CA LEU A 6 -2.45 31.51 -20.27
C LEU A 6 -2.17 32.58 -19.20
N THR A 7 -2.32 33.84 -19.56
CA THR A 7 -2.11 35.01 -18.69
C THR A 7 -3.40 35.74 -18.35
N GLU A 8 -4.47 35.47 -19.09
CA GLU A 8 -5.77 36.15 -18.94
C GLU A 8 -6.89 35.14 -18.70
N GLN A 9 -8.03 35.66 -18.26
CA GLN A 9 -9.25 34.89 -18.07
C GLN A 9 -9.70 34.28 -19.40
N THR A 10 -10.02 33.00 -19.39
CA THR A 10 -10.42 32.27 -20.60
C THR A 10 -11.51 31.24 -20.29
N GLN A 11 -12.11 30.70 -21.34
CA GLN A 11 -13.07 29.60 -21.23
C GLN A 11 -12.46 28.33 -21.85
N LEU A 12 -12.47 27.24 -21.10
CA LEU A 12 -12.04 25.94 -21.58
C LEU A 12 -13.09 24.87 -21.26
N PRO A 13 -13.20 23.81 -22.09
CA PRO A 13 -13.93 22.60 -21.70
C PRO A 13 -13.41 22.07 -20.36
N LEU A 14 -14.34 21.66 -19.49
CA LEU A 14 -14.03 21.12 -18.16
C LEU A 14 -14.23 19.60 -18.16
N LEU A 15 -13.21 18.89 -17.68
CA LEU A 15 -13.24 17.45 -17.43
C LEU A 15 -13.18 17.19 -15.92
N PRO A 16 -14.31 16.83 -15.29
CA PRO A 16 -14.33 16.42 -13.89
C PRO A 16 -13.64 15.05 -13.73
N LEU A 17 -12.63 14.99 -12.86
CA LEU A 17 -11.87 13.79 -12.57
C LEU A 17 -12.37 13.11 -11.30
N ARG A 18 -12.43 11.78 -11.32
CA ARG A 18 -12.71 10.96 -10.13
C ARG A 18 -11.38 10.54 -9.52
N ASP A 19 -11.24 10.68 -8.20
CA ASP A 19 -10.13 10.14 -7.41
C ASP A 19 -8.71 10.56 -7.82
N VAL A 20 -8.56 11.56 -8.69
CA VAL A 20 -7.26 12.06 -9.12
C VAL A 20 -7.22 13.58 -9.19
N VAL A 21 -6.09 14.12 -8.74
CA VAL A 21 -5.70 15.52 -8.86
C VAL A 21 -4.49 15.57 -9.79
N VAL A 22 -4.56 16.40 -10.83
CA VAL A 22 -3.47 16.56 -11.80
C VAL A 22 -2.66 17.80 -11.41
N PHE A 23 -1.35 17.62 -11.27
CA PHE A 23 -0.42 18.72 -10.99
C PHE A 23 0.21 19.26 -12.28
N PRO A 24 0.74 20.50 -12.29
CA PRO A 24 1.58 20.98 -13.38
C PRO A 24 2.75 20.02 -13.66
N HIS A 25 3.10 19.88 -14.93
CA HIS A 25 4.11 18.97 -15.49
C HIS A 25 3.84 17.47 -15.30
N MET A 26 2.74 17.09 -14.67
CA MET A 26 2.33 15.70 -14.51
C MET A 26 1.75 15.16 -15.82
N VAL A 27 2.31 14.05 -16.31
CA VAL A 27 1.76 13.31 -17.45
C VAL A 27 1.03 12.08 -16.95
N ILE A 28 -0.26 11.97 -17.26
CA ILE A 28 -1.11 10.86 -16.80
C ILE A 28 -2.07 10.39 -17.90
N PRO A 29 -2.22 9.07 -18.12
CA PRO A 29 -3.28 8.55 -18.95
C PRO A 29 -4.62 8.55 -18.19
N LEU A 30 -5.66 9.09 -18.80
CA LEU A 30 -7.03 9.09 -18.29
C LEU A 30 -7.92 8.23 -19.19
N PHE A 31 -8.84 7.50 -18.56
CA PHE A 31 -9.86 6.71 -19.24
C PHE A 31 -11.21 7.39 -19.05
N VAL A 32 -11.84 7.79 -20.16
CA VAL A 32 -13.05 8.60 -20.15
C VAL A 32 -14.16 7.83 -20.86
N GLY A 33 -15.22 7.49 -20.11
CA GLY A 33 -16.39 6.78 -20.63
C GLY A 33 -17.70 7.58 -20.62
N ARG A 34 -17.76 8.71 -19.88
CA ARG A 34 -18.99 9.51 -19.77
C ARG A 34 -19.23 10.29 -21.07
N PRO A 35 -20.42 10.25 -21.69
CA PRO A 35 -20.71 10.95 -22.95
C PRO A 35 -20.41 12.45 -22.90
N LYS A 36 -20.79 13.16 -21.83
CA LYS A 36 -20.47 14.59 -21.65
C LYS A 36 -18.96 14.86 -21.60
N SER A 37 -18.20 13.96 -20.96
CA SER A 37 -16.74 14.10 -20.84
C SER A 37 -16.02 13.80 -22.15
N ILE A 38 -16.52 12.85 -22.96
CA ILE A 38 -16.00 12.58 -24.31
C ILE A 38 -16.22 13.80 -25.21
N LYS A 39 -17.41 14.42 -25.15
CA LYS A 39 -17.69 15.65 -25.89
C LYS A 39 -16.80 16.82 -25.45
N ALA A 40 -16.49 16.94 -24.16
CA ALA A 40 -15.55 17.95 -23.66
C ALA A 40 -14.15 17.77 -24.27
N LEU A 41 -13.68 16.52 -24.36
CA LEU A 41 -12.40 16.18 -24.97
C LEU A 41 -12.36 16.47 -26.46
N GLU A 42 -13.44 16.15 -27.19
CA GLU A 42 -13.57 16.46 -28.63
C GLU A 42 -13.56 17.98 -28.86
N ALA A 43 -14.32 18.74 -28.08
CA ALA A 43 -14.32 20.20 -28.14
C ALA A 43 -12.93 20.80 -27.83
N ALA A 44 -12.22 20.26 -26.84
CA ALA A 44 -10.87 20.71 -26.48
C ALA A 44 -9.86 20.44 -27.61
N MET A 45 -9.99 19.32 -28.33
CA MET A 45 -9.12 19.01 -29.48
C MET A 45 -9.31 19.99 -30.64
N GLU A 46 -10.53 20.50 -30.84
CA GLU A 46 -10.84 21.51 -31.86
C GLU A 46 -10.36 22.92 -31.46
N GLN A 47 -10.36 23.23 -30.16
CA GLN A 47 -10.08 24.58 -29.61
C GLN A 47 -8.62 24.79 -29.15
N GLY A 48 -7.67 23.99 -29.64
CA GLY A 48 -6.24 24.18 -29.31
C GLY A 48 -5.67 23.22 -28.28
N LYS A 49 -6.29 22.05 -28.09
CA LYS A 49 -5.82 20.92 -27.26
C LYS A 49 -5.64 21.23 -25.77
N SER A 50 -6.22 22.33 -25.29
CA SER A 50 -6.20 22.71 -23.88
C SER A 50 -7.52 22.32 -23.22
N ILE A 51 -7.45 21.76 -22.02
CA ILE A 51 -8.62 21.34 -21.24
C ILE A 51 -8.44 21.70 -19.77
N MET A 52 -9.52 22.08 -19.10
CA MET A 52 -9.50 22.28 -17.66
C MET A 52 -9.77 20.96 -16.95
N LEU A 53 -8.86 20.55 -16.06
CA LEU A 53 -9.00 19.37 -15.22
C LEU A 53 -9.28 19.78 -13.78
N ALA A 54 -10.34 19.27 -13.19
CA ALA A 54 -10.65 19.51 -11.79
C ALA A 54 -11.16 18.24 -11.12
N ALA A 55 -10.73 18.02 -9.87
CA ALA A 55 -11.21 16.91 -9.06
C ALA A 55 -12.67 17.13 -8.63
N GLN A 56 -13.40 16.03 -8.48
CA GLN A 56 -14.70 16.00 -7.83
C GLN A 56 -14.52 15.89 -6.31
N LYS A 57 -15.37 16.58 -5.55
CA LYS A 57 -15.45 16.49 -4.08
C LYS A 57 -15.97 15.13 -3.62
N ALA A 58 -16.90 14.56 -4.37
CA ALA A 58 -17.50 13.25 -4.09
C ALA A 58 -17.32 12.31 -5.29
N ALA A 59 -16.40 11.35 -5.17
CA ALA A 59 -16.06 10.42 -6.24
C ALA A 59 -17.21 9.48 -6.64
N ALA A 60 -18.12 9.20 -5.71
CA ALA A 60 -19.25 8.28 -5.90
C ALA A 60 -20.36 8.83 -6.83
N LYS A 61 -20.34 10.13 -7.15
CA LYS A 61 -21.39 10.74 -7.97
C LYS A 61 -21.07 10.59 -9.45
N ASP A 62 -21.88 9.80 -10.16
CA ASP A 62 -21.72 9.56 -11.60
C ASP A 62 -22.01 10.78 -12.46
N GLU A 63 -22.86 11.68 -12.01
CA GLU A 63 -23.17 12.94 -12.69
C GLU A 63 -22.93 14.10 -11.73
N PRO A 64 -21.69 14.64 -11.66
CA PRO A 64 -21.38 15.75 -10.78
C PRO A 64 -22.10 17.01 -11.26
N SER A 65 -22.62 17.79 -10.33
CA SER A 65 -23.04 19.17 -10.58
C SER A 65 -21.82 20.11 -10.47
N ALA A 66 -21.97 21.35 -10.93
CA ALA A 66 -20.94 22.38 -10.77
C ALA A 66 -20.46 22.54 -9.31
N SER A 67 -21.36 22.40 -8.33
CA SER A 67 -21.04 22.55 -6.90
C SER A 67 -20.18 21.40 -6.33
N ASP A 68 -20.18 20.24 -7.01
CA ASP A 68 -19.45 19.04 -6.63
C ASP A 68 -17.99 19.06 -7.11
N ILE A 69 -17.56 20.12 -7.81
CA ILE A 69 -16.23 20.25 -8.40
C ILE A 69 -15.39 21.19 -7.54
N TYR A 70 -14.10 20.87 -7.36
CA TYR A 70 -13.19 21.77 -6.65
C TYR A 70 -12.94 23.05 -7.46
N PRO A 71 -12.83 24.21 -6.80
CA PRO A 71 -12.66 25.50 -7.49
C PRO A 71 -11.25 25.67 -8.06
N ILE A 72 -10.25 24.94 -7.55
CA ILE A 72 -8.89 24.96 -8.08
C ILE A 72 -8.62 23.65 -8.81
N GLY A 73 -8.09 23.77 -10.01
CA GLY A 73 -7.66 22.63 -10.82
C GLY A 73 -6.41 22.96 -11.63
N CYS A 74 -6.18 22.17 -12.67
CA CYS A 74 -5.02 22.30 -13.54
C CYS A 74 -5.48 22.38 -15.00
N VAL A 75 -5.03 23.41 -15.71
CA VAL A 75 -5.12 23.44 -17.17
C VAL A 75 -4.12 22.42 -17.69
N ALA A 76 -4.55 21.56 -18.59
CA ALA A 76 -3.73 20.51 -19.17
C ALA A 76 -3.79 20.51 -20.69
N ASN A 77 -2.71 20.05 -21.31
CA ASN A 77 -2.65 19.83 -22.74
C ASN A 77 -2.94 18.37 -23.06
N ILE A 78 -3.74 18.14 -24.09
CA ILE A 78 -4.00 16.81 -24.63
C ILE A 78 -2.84 16.44 -25.56
N LEU A 79 -2.03 15.48 -25.12
CA LEU A 79 -0.90 14.96 -25.90
C LEU A 79 -1.36 13.95 -26.94
N GLN A 80 -2.25 13.03 -26.54
CA GLN A 80 -2.74 11.95 -27.39
C GLN A 80 -4.15 11.55 -27.00
N MET A 81 -4.97 11.16 -27.98
CA MET A 81 -6.31 10.63 -27.77
C MET A 81 -6.51 9.39 -28.64
N LEU A 82 -7.03 8.31 -28.03
CA LEU A 82 -7.33 7.05 -28.70
C LEU A 82 -8.71 6.57 -28.28
N LYS A 83 -9.61 6.39 -29.26
CA LYS A 83 -10.91 5.75 -29.04
C LYS A 83 -10.72 4.24 -28.99
N LEU A 84 -11.18 3.61 -27.92
CA LEU A 84 -11.11 2.16 -27.74
C LEU A 84 -12.37 1.49 -28.33
N PRO A 85 -12.29 0.19 -28.71
CA PRO A 85 -13.42 -0.52 -29.31
C PRO A 85 -14.65 -0.65 -28.40
N ASP A 86 -14.45 -0.51 -27.09
CA ASP A 86 -15.50 -0.54 -26.05
C ASP A 86 -16.29 0.78 -25.96
N GLY A 87 -15.94 1.79 -26.77
CA GLY A 87 -16.56 3.10 -26.77
C GLY A 87 -15.96 4.08 -25.76
N THR A 88 -14.99 3.67 -24.94
CA THR A 88 -14.26 4.57 -24.05
C THR A 88 -13.13 5.29 -24.80
N VAL A 89 -12.68 6.42 -24.25
CA VAL A 89 -11.58 7.19 -24.80
C VAL A 89 -10.41 7.17 -23.82
N LYS A 90 -9.26 6.67 -24.29
CA LYS A 90 -7.99 6.79 -23.57
C LYS A 90 -7.31 8.07 -24.04
N VAL A 91 -7.06 8.98 -23.11
CA VAL A 91 -6.39 10.27 -23.38
C VAL A 91 -5.12 10.37 -22.54
N LEU A 92 -4.04 10.86 -23.12
CA LEU A 92 -2.82 11.22 -22.42
C LEU A 92 -2.78 12.74 -22.27
N VAL A 93 -2.71 13.22 -21.03
CA VAL A 93 -2.70 14.66 -20.73
C VAL A 93 -1.44 15.04 -19.97
N GLU A 94 -0.97 16.27 -20.18
CA GLU A 94 0.10 16.90 -19.42
C GLU A 94 -0.44 18.14 -18.72
N GLY A 95 -0.35 18.19 -17.39
CA GLY A 95 -0.67 19.40 -16.64
C GLY A 95 0.25 20.56 -17.02
N ALA A 96 -0.30 21.73 -17.30
CA ALA A 96 0.45 22.90 -17.70
C ALA A 96 0.60 23.89 -16.53
N GLN A 97 -0.52 24.30 -15.92
CA GLN A 97 -0.52 25.27 -14.83
C GLN A 97 -1.80 25.21 -14.01
N ARG A 98 -1.73 25.72 -12.78
CA ARG A 98 -2.91 25.87 -11.90
C ARG A 98 -3.86 26.92 -12.46
N ALA A 99 -5.15 26.73 -12.24
CA ALA A 99 -6.15 27.73 -12.51
C ALA A 99 -7.30 27.68 -11.50
N ARG A 100 -7.87 28.85 -11.22
CA ARG A 100 -9.11 28.99 -10.47
C ARG A 100 -10.28 28.98 -11.44
N ILE A 101 -11.29 28.17 -11.14
CA ILE A 101 -12.57 28.17 -11.82
C ILE A 101 -13.45 29.25 -11.17
N ASN A 102 -13.82 30.27 -11.95
CA ASN A 102 -14.70 31.34 -11.50
C ASN A 102 -16.17 30.97 -11.71
N HIS A 103 -16.46 30.28 -12.82
CA HIS A 103 -17.81 29.87 -13.19
C HIS A 103 -17.79 28.54 -13.97
N ILE A 104 -18.82 27.72 -13.77
CA ILE A 104 -19.03 26.48 -14.52
C ILE A 104 -20.39 26.55 -15.19
N SER A 105 -20.39 26.52 -16.51
CA SER A 105 -21.57 26.43 -17.35
C SER A 105 -21.87 24.95 -17.64
N ASP A 106 -23.01 24.45 -17.20
CA ASP A 106 -23.52 23.11 -17.55
C ASP A 106 -24.26 23.17 -18.89
N SER A 107 -23.52 23.09 -19.98
CA SER A 107 -24.11 22.97 -21.31
C SER A 107 -24.69 21.56 -21.52
N PRO A 108 -25.73 21.40 -22.38
CA PRO A 108 -26.26 20.10 -22.73
C PRO A 108 -25.21 19.10 -23.24
N THR A 109 -24.11 19.58 -23.83
CA THR A 109 -23.07 18.74 -24.41
C THR A 109 -21.93 18.42 -23.46
N HIS A 110 -21.42 19.40 -22.72
CA HIS A 110 -20.29 19.27 -21.81
C HIS A 110 -20.21 20.47 -20.85
N PHE A 111 -19.41 20.36 -19.80
CA PHE A 111 -19.11 21.49 -18.92
C PHE A 111 -18.11 22.43 -19.58
N ILE A 112 -18.34 23.74 -19.43
CA ILE A 112 -17.40 24.79 -19.81
C ILE A 112 -17.04 25.55 -18.53
N ALA A 113 -15.75 25.72 -18.28
CA ALA A 113 -15.24 26.48 -17.14
C ALA A 113 -14.69 27.82 -17.62
N GLU A 114 -15.13 28.89 -16.98
CA GLU A 114 -14.45 30.18 -17.02
C GLU A 114 -13.39 30.20 -15.91
N LEU A 115 -12.13 30.42 -16.30
CA LEU A 115 -11.00 30.24 -15.42
C LEU A 115 -10.00 31.39 -15.48
N THR A 116 -9.35 31.63 -14.34
CA THR A 116 -8.20 32.53 -14.21
C THR A 116 -6.96 31.70 -13.90
N PRO A 117 -5.91 31.77 -14.74
CA PRO A 117 -4.63 31.15 -14.46
C PRO A 117 -4.05 31.65 -13.13
N LEU A 118 -3.43 30.75 -12.36
CA LEU A 118 -2.79 31.09 -11.10
C LEU A 118 -1.29 30.93 -11.23
N GLU A 119 -0.57 32.03 -11.02
CA GLU A 119 0.88 31.99 -10.92
C GLU A 119 1.30 31.49 -9.54
N SER A 120 2.46 30.84 -9.49
CA SER A 120 3.05 30.47 -8.19
C SER A 120 3.67 31.72 -7.58
N GLU A 121 3.42 31.94 -6.30
CA GLU A 121 4.05 33.01 -5.55
C GLU A 121 5.43 32.51 -5.10
N PRO A 122 6.54 33.11 -5.57
CA PRO A 122 7.86 32.75 -5.07
C PRO A 122 7.93 33.04 -3.56
N GLY A 123 8.52 32.12 -2.81
CA GLY A 123 8.81 32.29 -1.39
C GLY A 123 10.16 32.98 -1.17
N ASP A 124 10.67 32.94 0.05
CA ASP A 124 12.08 33.23 0.31
C ASP A 124 12.95 32.16 -0.37
N ASP A 125 13.79 32.58 -1.33
CA ASP A 125 14.63 31.70 -2.13
C ASP A 125 15.59 30.85 -1.28
N SER A 126 16.08 31.36 -0.15
CA SER A 126 17.01 30.63 0.71
C SER A 126 16.33 29.50 1.47
N GLU A 127 15.16 29.77 2.05
CA GLU A 127 14.37 28.74 2.75
C GLU A 127 13.81 27.70 1.78
N ALA A 128 13.34 28.16 0.61
CA ALA A 128 12.84 27.28 -0.44
C ALA A 128 13.94 26.31 -0.95
N GLU A 129 15.16 26.78 -1.14
CA GLU A 129 16.28 25.92 -1.56
C GLU A 129 16.67 24.90 -0.48
N ALA A 130 16.67 25.31 0.80
CA ALA A 130 16.94 24.39 1.91
C ALA A 130 15.88 23.27 1.98
N MET A 131 14.60 23.63 1.88
CA MET A 131 13.48 22.67 1.83
C MET A 131 13.53 21.79 0.58
N ARG A 132 13.90 22.36 -0.57
CA ARG A 132 14.07 21.60 -1.82
C ARG A 132 15.08 20.46 -1.64
N ARG A 133 16.26 20.76 -1.06
CA ARG A 133 17.29 19.74 -0.76
C ARG A 133 16.79 18.69 0.22
N ALA A 134 16.08 19.11 1.27
CA ALA A 134 15.50 18.19 2.24
C ALA A 134 14.49 17.24 1.61
N ILE A 135 13.59 17.74 0.75
CA ILE A 135 12.62 16.91 0.01
C ILE A 135 13.32 15.91 -0.89
N VAL A 136 14.34 16.32 -1.67
CA VAL A 136 15.08 15.39 -2.54
C VAL A 136 15.73 14.27 -1.71
N GLN A 137 16.34 14.61 -0.58
CA GLN A 137 16.99 13.64 0.30
C GLN A 137 15.97 12.67 0.95
N GLN A 138 14.85 13.18 1.44
CA GLN A 138 13.80 12.35 2.02
C GLN A 138 13.10 11.49 0.95
N PHE A 139 12.90 12.03 -0.25
CA PHE A 139 12.26 11.31 -1.34
C PHE A 139 13.16 10.16 -1.86
N ASP A 140 14.48 10.34 -1.87
CA ASP A 140 15.45 9.25 -2.10
C ASP A 140 15.29 8.11 -1.08
N GLN A 141 15.15 8.43 0.21
CA GLN A 141 14.87 7.42 1.24
C GLN A 141 13.52 6.72 0.99
N TYR A 142 12.52 7.49 0.58
CA TYR A 142 11.18 6.99 0.30
C TYR A 142 11.18 6.00 -0.86
N VAL A 143 11.84 6.32 -1.98
CA VAL A 143 11.98 5.41 -3.14
C VAL A 143 12.77 4.15 -2.77
N LYS A 144 13.82 4.25 -1.93
CA LYS A 144 14.58 3.08 -1.45
C LYS A 144 13.73 2.11 -0.62
N LEU A 145 12.75 2.63 0.14
CA LEU A 145 11.82 1.81 0.93
C LEU A 145 10.63 1.33 0.09
N ASN A 146 10.14 2.15 -0.84
CA ASN A 146 9.02 1.85 -1.72
C ASN A 146 9.47 1.41 -3.12
N LYS A 147 9.69 0.10 -3.26
CA LYS A 147 10.09 -0.54 -4.53
C LYS A 147 9.09 -0.40 -5.69
N LYS A 148 7.91 0.20 -5.49
CA LYS A 148 6.94 0.44 -6.56
C LYS A 148 7.34 1.62 -7.46
N ILE A 149 8.20 2.51 -6.97
CA ILE A 149 8.61 3.71 -7.71
C ILE A 149 9.93 3.42 -8.43
N PRO A 150 10.00 3.59 -9.76
CA PRO A 150 11.25 3.46 -10.50
C PRO A 150 12.32 4.45 -9.99
N PRO A 151 13.57 3.99 -9.78
CA PRO A 151 14.65 4.86 -9.35
C PRO A 151 15.00 5.95 -10.38
N GLU A 152 14.59 5.78 -11.64
CA GLU A 152 14.75 6.78 -12.71
C GLU A 152 14.09 8.13 -12.37
N ILE A 153 13.03 8.12 -11.54
CA ILE A 153 12.35 9.34 -11.10
C ILE A 153 13.26 10.18 -10.18
N LEU A 154 14.20 9.57 -9.45
CA LEU A 154 15.15 10.33 -8.62
C LEU A 154 16.11 11.16 -9.48
N ALA A 155 16.56 10.60 -10.61
CA ALA A 155 17.45 11.31 -11.53
C ALA A 155 16.74 12.51 -12.17
N SER A 156 15.46 12.36 -12.51
CA SER A 156 14.68 13.48 -13.07
C SER A 156 14.43 14.57 -12.03
N LEU A 157 14.15 14.22 -10.78
CA LEU A 157 13.94 15.18 -9.68
C LEU A 157 15.22 15.93 -9.32
N ALA A 158 16.39 15.27 -9.35
CA ALA A 158 17.67 15.91 -9.02
C ALA A 158 18.06 17.03 -10.01
N GLY A 159 17.56 16.97 -11.25
CA GLY A 159 17.77 18.00 -12.28
C GLY A 159 16.75 19.14 -12.26
N ILE A 160 15.82 19.18 -11.31
CA ILE A 160 14.83 20.26 -11.20
C ILE A 160 15.35 21.32 -10.22
N ASP A 161 15.72 22.47 -10.78
CA ASP A 161 16.14 23.65 -10.00
C ASP A 161 14.95 24.43 -9.44
N ASP A 162 13.81 24.41 -10.15
CA ASP A 162 12.60 25.11 -9.72
C ASP A 162 11.90 24.39 -8.57
N ALA A 163 11.88 25.03 -7.40
CA ALA A 163 11.25 24.53 -6.18
C ALA A 163 9.75 24.21 -6.36
N GLY A 164 9.03 25.06 -7.11
CA GLY A 164 7.60 24.89 -7.35
C GLY A 164 7.29 23.61 -8.13
N ARG A 165 8.04 23.38 -9.20
CA ARG A 165 7.98 22.19 -10.05
C ARG A 165 8.45 20.93 -9.32
N LEU A 166 9.48 21.02 -8.47
CA LEU A 166 9.89 19.88 -7.64
C LEU A 166 8.72 19.44 -6.74
N ALA A 167 8.09 20.39 -6.04
CA ALA A 167 6.98 20.09 -5.14
C ALA A 167 5.83 19.37 -5.89
N ASP A 168 5.47 19.85 -7.07
CA ASP A 168 4.41 19.29 -7.90
C ASP A 168 4.75 17.88 -8.39
N THR A 169 6.01 17.67 -8.81
CA THR A 169 6.48 16.38 -9.29
C THR A 169 6.51 15.34 -8.18
N VAL A 170 6.94 15.72 -6.97
CA VAL A 170 6.96 14.82 -5.81
C VAL A 170 5.54 14.50 -5.35
N ALA A 171 4.66 15.51 -5.25
CA ALA A 171 3.25 15.31 -4.86
C ALA A 171 2.50 14.36 -5.81
N ALA A 172 2.83 14.37 -7.11
CA ALA A 172 2.25 13.45 -8.08
C ALA A 172 2.58 11.99 -7.78
N HIS A 173 3.78 11.70 -7.26
CA HIS A 173 4.27 10.34 -7.00
C HIS A 173 3.95 9.81 -5.59
N LEU A 174 3.49 10.68 -4.68
CA LEU A 174 3.08 10.25 -3.35
C LEU A 174 1.67 9.63 -3.34
N PRO A 175 1.44 8.55 -2.57
CA PRO A 175 0.16 7.84 -2.46
C PRO A 175 -0.80 8.54 -1.50
N LEU A 176 -0.92 9.86 -1.63
CA LEU A 176 -1.80 10.67 -0.77
C LEU A 176 -3.27 10.54 -1.18
N LYS A 177 -4.16 10.73 -0.21
CA LYS A 177 -5.60 10.83 -0.48
C LYS A 177 -5.90 12.06 -1.34
N LEU A 178 -7.03 12.01 -2.06
CA LEU A 178 -7.44 13.08 -2.96
C LEU A 178 -7.50 14.44 -2.25
N GLU A 179 -8.05 14.48 -1.04
CA GLU A 179 -8.21 15.71 -0.26
C GLU A 179 -6.85 16.34 0.06
N GLN A 180 -5.85 15.52 0.40
CA GLN A 180 -4.49 15.99 0.67
C GLN A 180 -3.81 16.50 -0.60
N LYS A 181 -3.98 15.80 -1.73
CA LYS A 181 -3.46 16.27 -3.03
C LYS A 181 -4.10 17.59 -3.44
N GLN A 182 -5.39 17.74 -3.19
CA GLN A 182 -6.12 18.97 -3.48
C GLN A 182 -5.61 20.13 -2.63
N VAL A 183 -5.37 19.92 -1.33
CA VAL A 183 -4.74 20.94 -0.47
C VAL A 183 -3.37 21.37 -1.02
N ILE A 184 -2.52 20.44 -1.46
CA ILE A 184 -1.22 20.76 -2.07
C ILE A 184 -1.39 21.59 -3.36
N LEU A 185 -2.40 21.28 -4.17
CA LEU A 185 -2.71 22.05 -5.38
C LEU A 185 -3.15 23.48 -5.05
N GLU A 186 -3.87 23.66 -3.94
CA GLU A 186 -4.42 24.93 -3.46
C GLU A 186 -3.40 25.82 -2.71
N ILE A 187 -2.22 25.30 -2.34
CA ILE A 187 -1.14 26.11 -1.76
C ILE A 187 -0.32 26.77 -2.88
N PHE A 188 -0.55 28.07 -3.09
CA PHE A 188 0.10 28.85 -4.15
C PHE A 188 1.52 29.31 -3.78
N ASN A 189 1.76 29.59 -2.51
CA ASN A 189 3.08 29.97 -2.00
C ASN A 189 4.01 28.74 -1.98
N VAL A 190 5.11 28.83 -2.71
CA VAL A 190 6.02 27.69 -2.93
C VAL A 190 6.65 27.21 -1.62
N ALA A 191 7.09 28.12 -0.76
CA ALA A 191 7.71 27.76 0.52
C ALA A 191 6.74 26.99 1.43
N LYS A 192 5.51 27.50 1.61
CA LYS A 192 4.46 26.80 2.38
C LYS A 192 4.09 25.45 1.76
N ARG A 193 4.12 25.34 0.42
CA ARG A 193 3.84 24.08 -0.27
C ARG A 193 4.92 23.04 -0.01
N LEU A 194 6.20 23.44 -0.07
CA LEU A 194 7.33 22.58 0.25
C LEU A 194 7.27 22.12 1.71
N GLU A 195 7.03 23.02 2.66
CA GLU A 195 6.90 22.69 4.08
C GLU A 195 5.78 21.67 4.32
N HIS A 196 4.61 21.91 3.74
CA HIS A 196 3.49 20.98 3.86
C HIS A 196 3.81 19.61 3.25
N LEU A 197 4.45 19.60 2.08
CA LEU A 197 4.85 18.37 1.39
C LEU A 197 5.90 17.57 2.16
N LEU A 198 6.85 18.25 2.80
CA LEU A 198 7.87 17.64 3.65
C LEU A 198 7.19 16.89 4.82
N GLY A 199 6.23 17.52 5.49
CA GLY A 199 5.47 16.88 6.56
C GLY A 199 4.68 15.64 6.10
N GLN A 200 4.08 15.67 4.90
CA GLN A 200 3.43 14.49 4.32
C GLN A 200 4.43 13.38 4.01
N LEU A 201 5.59 13.73 3.45
CA LEU A 201 6.64 12.79 3.09
C LEU A 201 7.24 12.09 4.32
N GLU A 202 7.46 12.82 5.42
CA GLU A 202 7.91 12.28 6.70
C GLU A 202 6.91 11.26 7.26
N GLY A 203 5.61 11.60 7.24
CA GLY A 203 4.57 10.67 7.68
C GLY A 203 4.54 9.37 6.88
N GLU A 204 4.67 9.44 5.55
CA GLU A 204 4.73 8.27 4.68
C GLU A 204 6.00 7.42 4.91
N LEU A 205 7.14 8.07 5.14
CA LEU A 205 8.38 7.39 5.51
C LEU A 205 8.24 6.61 6.81
N ASP A 206 7.64 7.21 7.84
CA ASP A 206 7.41 6.56 9.13
C ASP A 206 6.51 5.31 9.00
N ILE A 207 5.44 5.42 8.23
CA ILE A 207 4.54 4.30 7.91
C ILE A 207 5.34 3.17 7.25
N LEU A 208 6.11 3.46 6.20
CA LEU A 208 6.92 2.45 5.51
C LEU A 208 7.97 1.79 6.42
N GLN A 209 8.56 2.55 7.33
CA GLN A 209 9.50 2.00 8.31
C GLN A 209 8.80 1.06 9.31
N VAL A 210 7.61 1.40 9.77
CA VAL A 210 6.78 0.52 10.62
C VAL A 210 6.41 -0.75 9.86
N GLU A 211 5.93 -0.65 8.63
CA GLU A 211 5.59 -1.80 7.78
C GLU A 211 6.80 -2.73 7.58
N LYS A 212 7.98 -2.16 7.29
CA LYS A 212 9.23 -2.91 7.15
C LYS A 212 9.58 -3.66 8.44
N ARG A 213 9.42 -3.02 9.60
CA ARG A 213 9.64 -3.66 10.92
C ARG A 213 8.67 -4.81 11.15
N ILE A 214 7.38 -4.64 10.86
CA ILE A 214 6.35 -5.67 10.99
C ILE A 214 6.67 -6.85 10.08
N ARG A 215 6.94 -6.60 8.79
CA ARG A 215 7.30 -7.63 7.81
C ARG A 215 8.53 -8.42 8.25
N GLY A 216 9.53 -7.73 8.82
CA GLY A 216 10.72 -8.37 9.39
C GLY A 216 10.41 -9.31 10.56
N ARG A 217 9.52 -8.91 11.49
CA ARG A 217 9.09 -9.77 12.61
C ARG A 217 8.32 -11.00 12.13
N VAL A 218 7.35 -10.80 11.23
CA VAL A 218 6.56 -11.90 10.64
C VAL A 218 7.46 -12.89 9.92
N LYS A 219 8.43 -12.41 9.11
CA LYS A 219 9.37 -13.28 8.41
C LYS A 219 10.20 -14.16 9.38
N ARG A 220 10.74 -13.57 10.45
CA ARG A 220 11.50 -14.33 11.47
C ARG A 220 10.64 -15.36 12.19
N GLN A 221 9.39 -15.01 12.50
CA GLN A 221 8.45 -15.93 13.13
C GLN A 221 8.11 -17.10 12.20
N MET A 222 7.86 -16.84 10.92
CA MET A 222 7.61 -17.88 9.92
C MET A 222 8.82 -18.80 9.74
N GLU A 223 10.03 -18.25 9.63
CA GLU A 223 11.27 -19.05 9.52
C GLU A 223 11.47 -19.94 10.76
N LYS A 224 11.14 -19.43 11.95
CA LYS A 224 11.18 -20.21 13.19
C LYS A 224 10.17 -21.35 13.17
N SER A 225 8.91 -21.07 12.84
CA SER A 225 7.85 -22.10 12.79
C SER A 225 8.09 -23.14 11.70
N GLN A 226 8.59 -22.75 10.52
CA GLN A 226 8.99 -23.70 9.47
C GLN A 226 10.15 -24.57 9.92
N ARG A 227 11.15 -23.99 10.59
CA ARG A 227 12.28 -24.76 11.13
C ARG A 227 11.82 -25.74 12.21
N GLU A 228 10.97 -25.32 13.14
CA GLU A 228 10.40 -26.20 14.18
C GLU A 228 9.58 -27.33 13.56
N TYR A 229 8.72 -27.02 12.58
CA TYR A 229 7.95 -28.03 11.85
C TYR A 229 8.87 -29.04 11.16
N TYR A 230 9.88 -28.56 10.44
CA TYR A 230 10.85 -29.41 9.73
C TYR A 230 11.65 -30.30 10.69
N LEU A 231 12.13 -29.75 11.80
CA LEU A 231 12.87 -30.51 12.82
C LEU A 231 11.98 -31.57 13.49
N ASN A 232 10.73 -31.25 13.79
CA ASN A 232 9.80 -32.22 14.38
C ASN A 232 9.48 -33.37 13.42
N GLU A 233 9.30 -33.09 12.13
CA GLU A 233 9.13 -34.13 11.11
C GLU A 233 10.40 -34.99 10.95
N GLN A 234 11.59 -34.39 11.02
CA GLN A 234 12.85 -35.15 11.06
C GLN A 234 12.94 -36.06 12.28
N VAL A 235 12.60 -35.57 13.48
CA VAL A 235 12.62 -36.39 14.70
C VAL A 235 11.66 -37.57 14.57
N LYS A 236 10.44 -37.36 14.06
CA LYS A 236 9.48 -38.46 13.81
C LYS A 236 10.00 -39.46 12.79
N ALA A 237 10.65 -39.00 11.72
CA ALA A 237 11.24 -39.88 10.72
C ALA A 237 12.40 -40.69 11.30
N ILE A 238 13.26 -40.06 12.10
CA ILE A 238 14.37 -40.71 12.83
C ILE A 238 13.82 -41.76 13.80
N GLN A 239 12.81 -41.44 14.61
CA GLN A 239 12.16 -42.39 15.53
C GLN A 239 11.56 -43.60 14.80
N LYS A 240 10.99 -43.37 13.61
CA LYS A 240 10.45 -44.44 12.75
C LYS A 240 11.55 -45.33 12.16
N GLU A 241 12.69 -44.76 11.77
CA GLU A 241 13.85 -45.50 11.23
C GLU A 241 14.67 -46.21 12.33
N LEU A 242 14.75 -45.64 13.54
CA LEU A 242 15.40 -46.27 14.71
C LEU A 242 14.59 -47.41 15.34
N GLY A 243 13.38 -47.69 14.84
CA GLY A 243 12.58 -48.81 15.31
C GLY A 243 11.90 -48.59 16.68
N GLU A 244 11.90 -47.37 17.23
CA GLU A 244 11.18 -47.01 18.47
C GLU A 244 9.64 -46.90 18.26
N GLY A 245 9.11 -47.57 17.24
CA GLY A 245 7.68 -47.86 17.11
C GLY A 245 7.22 -49.02 18.00
N GLU A 246 8.14 -49.80 18.59
CA GLU A 246 7.80 -50.91 19.51
C GLU A 246 7.53 -50.43 20.95
N ASP A 247 8.18 -49.38 21.44
CA ASP A 247 8.07 -48.96 22.85
C ASP A 247 6.68 -48.39 23.22
N GLY A 248 6.00 -47.72 22.27
CA GLY A 248 4.63 -47.26 22.47
C GLY A 248 3.61 -48.41 22.49
N ALA A 249 3.84 -49.45 21.67
CA ALA A 249 2.98 -50.64 21.64
C ALA A 249 3.12 -51.47 22.93
N ASP A 250 4.32 -51.54 23.49
CA ASP A 250 4.62 -52.28 24.72
C ASP A 250 3.93 -51.67 25.96
N LEU A 251 3.84 -50.33 26.03
CA LEU A 251 3.11 -49.62 27.09
C LEU A 251 1.59 -49.78 26.99
N ASP A 252 1.04 -49.81 25.77
CA ASP A 252 -0.38 -50.05 25.54
C ASP A 252 -0.78 -51.51 25.80
N GLU A 253 0.13 -52.48 25.55
CA GLU A 253 -0.04 -53.87 25.96
C GLU A 253 -0.01 -54.03 27.49
N LEU A 254 0.91 -53.36 28.17
CA LEU A 254 0.96 -53.33 29.64
C LEU A 254 -0.32 -52.78 30.25
N GLU A 255 -0.91 -51.73 29.68
CA GLU A 255 -2.18 -51.17 30.14
C GLU A 255 -3.33 -52.19 30.01
N LYS A 256 -3.38 -52.93 28.89
CA LYS A 256 -4.37 -54.01 28.70
C LYS A 256 -4.17 -55.14 29.71
N LYS A 257 -2.93 -55.54 30.02
CA LYS A 257 -2.62 -56.56 31.04
C LYS A 257 -3.07 -56.14 32.44
N VAL A 258 -2.86 -54.88 32.82
CA VAL A 258 -3.33 -54.32 34.11
C VAL A 258 -4.85 -54.34 34.22
N ILE A 259 -5.57 -54.06 33.14
CA ILE A 259 -7.03 -54.13 33.11
C ILE A 259 -7.52 -55.59 33.19
N ALA A 260 -6.84 -56.51 32.49
CA ALA A 260 -7.20 -57.92 32.43
C ALA A 260 -6.95 -58.68 33.75
N ALA A 261 -5.93 -58.30 34.52
CA ALA A 261 -5.54 -58.95 35.77
C ALA A 261 -6.58 -58.88 36.90
N LYS A 262 -7.65 -58.07 36.76
CA LYS A 262 -8.77 -57.95 37.72
C LYS A 262 -8.32 -57.81 39.19
N MET A 263 -7.25 -57.03 39.41
CA MET A 263 -6.69 -56.79 40.74
C MET A 263 -7.70 -56.13 41.70
N PRO A 264 -7.54 -56.30 43.03
CA PRO A 264 -8.25 -55.52 44.04
C PRO A 264 -8.09 -54.00 43.82
N LYS A 265 -9.09 -53.22 44.24
CA LYS A 265 -9.19 -51.79 43.93
C LYS A 265 -7.92 -50.99 44.28
N GLU A 266 -7.34 -51.23 45.45
CA GLU A 266 -6.13 -50.54 45.91
C GLU A 266 -4.90 -50.85 45.05
N ALA A 267 -4.72 -52.11 44.65
CA ALA A 267 -3.61 -52.54 43.80
C ALA A 267 -3.74 -51.99 42.38
N ARG A 268 -4.97 -51.96 41.84
CA ARG A 268 -5.26 -51.41 40.51
C ARG A 268 -4.99 -49.91 40.43
N GLU A 269 -5.43 -49.13 41.41
CA GLU A 269 -5.16 -47.68 41.44
C GLU A 269 -3.67 -47.38 41.49
N LYS A 270 -2.91 -48.18 42.26
CA LYS A 270 -1.45 -48.02 42.37
C LYS A 270 -0.74 -48.41 41.07
N ALA A 271 -1.12 -49.54 40.44
CA ALA A 271 -0.59 -49.94 39.13
C ALA A 271 -0.88 -48.91 38.04
N GLN A 272 -2.08 -48.30 38.02
CA GLN A 272 -2.43 -47.25 37.06
C GLN A 272 -1.66 -45.95 37.29
N SER A 273 -1.39 -45.57 38.54
CA SER A 273 -0.58 -44.41 38.86
C SER A 273 0.87 -44.58 38.40
N GLU A 274 1.46 -45.74 38.67
CA GLU A 274 2.83 -46.05 38.23
C GLU A 274 2.92 -46.18 36.70
N LEU A 275 1.92 -46.75 36.03
CA LEU A 275 1.88 -46.82 34.56
C LEU A 275 1.81 -45.42 33.90
N LYS A 276 1.07 -44.48 34.51
CA LYS A 276 1.07 -43.08 34.06
C LYS A 276 2.43 -42.41 34.23
N LYS A 277 3.15 -42.70 35.31
CA LYS A 277 4.52 -42.21 35.50
C LYS A 277 5.46 -42.81 34.46
N LEU A 278 5.36 -44.11 34.21
CA LEU A 278 6.16 -44.82 33.20
C LEU A 278 5.98 -44.23 31.80
N LYS A 279 4.74 -43.86 31.40
CA LYS A 279 4.44 -43.19 30.11
C LYS A 279 5.13 -41.84 29.93
N LEU A 280 5.52 -41.17 31.01
CA LEU A 280 6.17 -39.84 30.99
C LEU A 280 7.68 -39.92 31.15
N MET A 281 8.22 -41.10 31.47
CA MET A 281 9.65 -41.32 31.67
C MET A 281 10.32 -41.80 30.37
N SER A 282 11.61 -41.50 30.22
CA SER A 282 12.38 -42.08 29.13
C SER A 282 12.59 -43.58 29.38
N PRO A 283 12.36 -44.47 28.38
CA PRO A 283 12.52 -45.92 28.52
C PRO A 283 13.93 -46.35 28.94
N MET A 284 14.95 -45.53 28.63
CA MET A 284 16.34 -45.78 28.98
C MET A 284 16.73 -45.33 30.41
N SER A 285 15.79 -44.78 31.18
CA SER A 285 16.05 -44.42 32.58
C SER A 285 16.08 -45.68 33.46
N ALA A 286 17.07 -45.78 34.34
CA ALA A 286 17.13 -46.83 35.36
C ALA A 286 15.87 -46.84 36.25
N GLU A 287 15.23 -45.69 36.43
CA GLU A 287 13.96 -45.57 37.16
C GLU A 287 12.79 -46.21 36.40
N ALA A 288 12.77 -46.12 35.07
CA ALA A 288 11.74 -46.72 34.24
C ALA A 288 11.77 -48.25 34.34
N THR A 289 12.96 -48.86 34.39
CA THR A 289 13.13 -50.31 34.61
C THR A 289 12.59 -50.75 35.97
N VAL A 290 12.84 -49.97 37.03
CA VAL A 290 12.35 -50.28 38.39
C VAL A 290 10.82 -50.21 38.45
N VAL A 291 10.23 -49.15 37.87
CA VAL A 291 8.77 -48.97 37.81
C VAL A 291 8.10 -50.07 36.99
N ARG A 292 8.70 -50.46 35.86
CA ARG A 292 8.21 -51.56 35.02
C ARG A 292 8.24 -52.90 35.76
N ASN A 293 9.35 -53.24 36.40
CA ASN A 293 9.47 -54.47 37.21
C ASN A 293 8.46 -54.50 38.37
N TYR A 294 8.17 -53.35 38.98
CA TYR A 294 7.16 -53.25 40.03
C TYR A 294 5.75 -53.53 39.48
N ILE A 295 5.40 -52.96 38.31
CA ILE A 295 4.12 -53.25 37.63
C ILE A 295 4.03 -54.73 37.23
N ASP A 296 5.10 -55.31 36.69
CA ASP A 296 5.14 -56.73 36.31
C ASP A 296 5.02 -57.66 37.53
N THR A 297 5.63 -57.29 38.66
CA THR A 297 5.47 -58.04 39.92
C THR A 297 4.01 -58.00 40.39
N LEU A 298 3.36 -56.83 40.34
CA LEU A 298 1.94 -56.70 40.68
C LEU A 298 1.04 -57.51 39.73
N LEU A 299 1.41 -57.63 38.46
CA LEU A 299 0.70 -58.45 37.46
C LEU A 299 0.88 -59.97 37.69
N SER A 300 1.97 -60.39 38.34
CA SER A 300 2.29 -61.79 38.58
C SER A 300 1.71 -62.38 39.89
N LEU A 301 1.15 -61.52 40.75
CA LEU A 301 0.52 -61.87 42.03
C LEU A 301 -0.98 -62.10 41.89
#